data_AF-A0A7X6JXQ5-F1
#
_entry.id   AF-A0A7X6JXQ5-F1
#
_cell.length_a   1.000
_cell.length_b   1.000
_cell.length_c   1.000
_cell.angle_alpha   90.00
_cell.angle_beta   90.00
_cell.angle_gamma   90.00
#
_symmetry.space_group_name_H-M   'P 1'
#
loop_
_entity.id
_entity.type
_entity.pdbx_description
1 polymer ?
#
loop_
_entity_poly.entity_id
_entity_poly.type
_entity_poly.pdbx_seq_one_letter_code
_entity_poly.pdbx_strand_id
1 'polypeptide(L)'
;MTAAMIHGLPDPDYDRAFYDGVPAKRLFAWLVDVVITVVITFLLGLFTLSLLWWVWPVTFVVASFLYRAGTIAAGSATLGMRLMNLELRGPTGHRLTPGEAVLHTLGYMVATGFVIVQLVSIWMMAFGRRHQGLHDLVLGSVAINRPR
;
A
#
# COMPACT_ATOMS: atom_id res chain seq x y z
N MET A 1 26.05 -14.95 -19.65
CA MET A 1 24.59 -15.04 -19.44
C MET A 1 24.31 -14.43 -18.08
N THR A 2 23.85 -13.19 -18.08
CA THR A 2 23.75 -12.29 -16.93
C THR A 2 22.67 -12.74 -15.95
N ALA A 3 22.95 -12.65 -14.65
CA ALA A 3 22.10 -13.05 -13.52
C ALA A 3 20.81 -12.22 -13.34
N ALA A 4 20.30 -11.61 -14.42
CA ALA A 4 19.21 -10.63 -14.40
C ALA A 4 17.79 -11.26 -14.41
N MET A 5 17.66 -12.59 -14.38
CA MET A 5 16.37 -13.29 -14.56
C MET A 5 15.93 -14.12 -13.34
N ILE A 6 16.36 -13.76 -12.11
CA ILE A 6 15.95 -14.50 -10.90
C ILE A 6 14.85 -13.76 -10.12
N HIS A 7 14.69 -12.45 -10.33
CA HIS A 7 13.62 -11.66 -9.73
C HIS A 7 12.93 -10.81 -10.81
N GLY A 8 11.62 -10.94 -10.99
CA GLY A 8 10.87 -10.13 -11.96
C GLY A 8 10.72 -8.65 -11.57
N LEU A 9 11.36 -8.24 -10.47
CA LEU A 9 11.34 -6.87 -9.94
C LEU A 9 12.56 -6.09 -10.44
N PRO A 10 12.42 -4.79 -10.78
CA PRO A 10 13.54 -3.94 -11.20
C PRO A 10 14.68 -3.94 -10.19
N ASP A 11 15.92 -3.95 -10.68
CA ASP A 11 17.09 -3.98 -9.81
C ASP A 11 17.29 -2.59 -9.15
N PRO A 12 17.39 -2.49 -7.81
CA PRO A 12 17.58 -1.20 -7.15
C PRO A 12 18.83 -0.43 -7.58
N ASP A 13 19.89 -1.12 -8.00
CA ASP A 13 21.16 -0.48 -8.33
C ASP A 13 21.20 0.03 -9.77
N TYR A 14 20.64 -0.76 -10.70
CA TYR A 14 20.63 -0.47 -12.14
C TYR A 14 19.37 0.27 -12.60
N ASP A 15 18.22 0.02 -11.95
CA ASP A 15 16.90 0.56 -12.30
C ASP A 15 16.39 1.57 -11.24
N ARG A 16 17.30 2.41 -10.71
CA ARG A 16 17.04 3.39 -9.63
C ARG A 16 15.82 4.28 -9.87
N ALA A 17 15.53 4.61 -11.13
CA ALA A 17 14.38 5.45 -11.50
C ALA A 17 13.04 4.89 -11.01
N PHE A 18 12.91 3.57 -10.84
CA PHE A 18 11.71 2.95 -10.29
C PHE A 18 11.55 3.16 -8.79
N TYR A 19 12.64 3.43 -8.08
CA TYR A 19 12.67 3.58 -6.62
C TYR A 19 12.80 5.04 -6.16
N ASP A 20 13.07 5.95 -7.10
CA ASP A 20 13.31 7.35 -6.79
C ASP A 20 12.10 8.05 -6.15
N GLY A 21 12.33 8.62 -4.97
CA GLY A 21 11.34 9.31 -4.15
C GLY A 21 10.18 8.45 -3.63
N VAL A 22 10.25 7.11 -3.74
CA VAL A 22 9.16 6.21 -3.35
C VAL A 22 8.74 6.38 -1.88
N PRO A 23 9.63 6.48 -0.88
CA PRO A 23 9.22 6.66 0.53
C PRO A 23 8.34 7.89 0.75
N ALA A 24 8.73 9.04 0.19
CA ALA A 24 7.97 10.27 0.32
C ALA A 24 6.62 10.17 -0.41
N LYS A 25 6.62 9.64 -1.64
CA LYS A 25 5.38 9.40 -2.41
C LYS A 25 4.42 8.47 -1.66
N ARG A 26 4.93 7.45 -0.98
CA ARG A 26 4.11 6.55 -0.14
C ARG A 26 3.51 7.27 1.06
N LEU A 27 4.26 8.15 1.71
CA LEU A 27 3.74 8.98 2.82
C LEU A 27 2.60 9.88 2.35
N PHE A 28 2.77 10.58 1.23
CA PHE A 28 1.70 11.43 0.67
C PHE A 28 0.50 10.61 0.17
N ALA A 29 0.75 9.47 -0.48
CA ALA A 29 -0.30 8.53 -0.87
C ALA A 29 -1.11 8.05 0.35
N TRP A 30 -0.42 7.75 1.46
CA TRP A 30 -1.06 7.35 2.71
C TRP A 30 -1.94 8.47 3.29
N LEU A 31 -1.47 9.72 3.32
CA LEU A 31 -2.28 10.86 3.75
C LEU A 31 -3.55 11.01 2.91
N VAL A 32 -3.41 10.91 1.58
CA VAL A 32 -4.56 10.97 0.66
C VAL A 32 -5.55 9.83 0.92
N ASP A 33 -5.06 8.60 1.09
CA ASP A 33 -5.91 7.45 1.38
C ASP A 33 -6.63 7.58 2.74
N VAL A 34 -5.99 8.18 3.76
CA VAL A 34 -6.62 8.49 5.04
C VAL A 34 -7.76 9.49 4.83
N VAL A 35 -7.53 10.59 4.10
CA VAL A 35 -8.57 11.58 3.80
C VAL A 35 -9.74 10.92 3.05
N ILE A 36 -9.48 10.11 2.03
CA ILE A 36 -10.51 9.37 1.28
C ILE A 36 -11.31 8.46 2.23
N THR A 37 -10.64 7.72 3.11
CA THR A 37 -11.30 6.83 4.07
C THR A 37 -12.14 7.60 5.08
N VAL A 38 -11.64 8.73 5.60
CA VAL A 38 -12.41 9.61 6.48
C VAL A 38 -13.67 10.10 5.77
N VAL A 39 -13.57 10.57 4.52
CA VAL A 39 -14.74 11.01 3.73
C VAL A 39 -15.73 9.87 3.55
N ILE A 40 -15.27 8.67 3.17
CA ILE A 40 -16.15 7.48 3.02
C ILE A 40 -16.89 7.20 4.34
N THR A 41 -16.16 7.12 5.45
CA THR A 41 -16.76 6.79 6.77
C THR A 41 -17.70 7.88 7.27
N PHE A 42 -17.41 9.15 6.97
CA PHE A 42 -18.26 10.28 7.28
C PHE A 42 -19.59 10.20 6.50
N LEU A 43 -19.52 9.96 5.19
CA LEU A 43 -20.70 9.79 4.34
C LEU A 43 -21.54 8.57 4.78
N LEU A 44 -20.90 7.45 5.10
CA LEU A 44 -21.59 6.27 5.62
C LEU A 44 -22.33 6.56 6.94
N GLY A 45 -21.71 7.30 7.86
CA GLY A 45 -22.38 7.74 9.08
C GLY A 45 -23.56 8.68 8.81
N LEU A 46 -23.44 9.59 7.84
CA LEU A 46 -24.54 10.45 7.42
C LEU A 46 -25.72 9.64 6.85
N PHE A 47 -25.45 8.72 5.92
CA PHE A 47 -26.48 7.87 5.29
C PHE A 47 -27.15 6.89 6.27
N THR A 48 -26.45 6.51 7.33
CA THR A 48 -27.00 5.65 8.39
C THR A 48 -27.60 6.45 9.56
N LEU A 49 -27.89 7.73 9.35
CA LEU A 49 -28.47 8.63 10.36
C LEU A 49 -27.67 8.61 11.67
N SER A 50 -26.36 8.78 11.58
CA SER A 50 -25.35 8.76 12.66
C SER A 50 -25.02 7.40 13.28
N LEU A 51 -25.71 6.31 12.92
CA LEU A 51 -25.48 4.98 13.52
C LEU A 51 -24.02 4.55 13.45
N LEU A 52 -23.38 4.66 12.28
CA LEU A 52 -21.99 4.23 12.10
C LEU A 52 -20.96 5.18 12.76
N TRP A 53 -21.34 6.39 13.17
CA TRP A 53 -20.43 7.26 13.93
C TRP A 53 -20.23 6.77 15.37
N TRP A 54 -21.21 6.09 15.97
CA TRP A 54 -21.07 5.51 17.31
C TRP A 54 -20.07 4.34 17.36
N VAL A 55 -19.89 3.65 16.24
CA VAL A 55 -18.93 2.55 16.06
C VAL A 55 -17.81 2.93 15.08
N TRP A 56 -17.51 4.23 14.98
CA TRP A 56 -16.63 4.77 13.95
C TRP A 56 -15.25 4.08 13.85
N PRO A 57 -14.56 3.69 14.95
CA PRO A 57 -13.29 2.96 14.82
C PRO A 57 -13.42 1.66 14.01
N VAL A 58 -14.49 0.90 14.23
CA VAL A 58 -14.76 -0.34 13.50
C VAL A 58 -15.14 -0.02 12.05
N THR A 59 -16.02 0.95 11.84
CA THR A 59 -16.40 1.42 10.49
C THR A 59 -15.19 1.88 9.70
N PHE A 60 -14.25 2.60 10.34
CA PHE A 60 -13.04 3.09 9.71
C PHE A 60 -12.12 1.96 9.28
N VAL A 61 -11.88 0.98 10.15
CA VAL A 61 -11.08 -0.20 9.80
C VAL A 61 -11.71 -0.98 8.65
N VAL A 62 -13.01 -1.26 8.72
CA VAL A 62 -13.71 -2.01 7.66
C VAL A 62 -13.71 -1.24 6.33
N ALA A 63 -14.02 0.06 6.35
CA ALA A 63 -14.03 0.89 5.16
C ALA A 63 -12.62 1.01 4.54
N SER A 64 -11.59 1.23 5.36
CA SER A 64 -10.19 1.26 4.94
C SER A 64 -9.79 -0.05 4.26
N PHE A 65 -10.23 -1.19 4.81
CA PHE A 65 -9.92 -2.51 4.28
C PHE A 65 -10.55 -2.69 2.90
N LEU A 66 -11.85 -2.48 2.79
CA LEU A 66 -12.59 -2.66 1.54
C LEU A 66 -12.09 -1.69 0.46
N TYR A 67 -11.86 -0.43 0.81
CA TYR A 67 -11.30 0.57 -0.09
C TYR A 67 -9.92 0.16 -0.62
N ARG A 68 -8.98 -0.19 0.27
CA ARG A 68 -7.61 -0.55 -0.12
C ARG A 68 -7.56 -1.87 -0.88
N ALA A 69 -8.19 -2.92 -0.37
CA ALA A 69 -8.21 -4.22 -1.03
C ALA A 69 -8.83 -4.13 -2.42
N GLY A 70 -9.97 -3.43 -2.56
CA GLY A 70 -10.65 -3.25 -3.84
C GLY A 70 -9.84 -2.42 -4.85
N THR A 71 -9.26 -1.31 -4.40
CA THR A 71 -8.46 -0.44 -5.29
C THR A 71 -7.16 -1.11 -5.73
N ILE A 72 -6.47 -1.81 -4.82
CA ILE A 72 -5.26 -2.56 -5.14
C ILE A 72 -5.60 -3.75 -6.05
N ALA A 73 -6.68 -4.49 -5.81
CA ALA A 73 -7.08 -5.59 -6.69
C ALA A 73 -7.39 -5.13 -8.12
N ALA A 74 -7.99 -3.94 -8.27
CA ALA A 74 -8.36 -3.40 -9.59
C ALA A 74 -7.18 -2.75 -10.34
N GLY A 75 -6.29 -2.06 -9.62
CA GLY A 75 -5.27 -1.20 -10.23
C GLY A 75 -3.84 -1.48 -9.80
N SER A 76 -3.61 -2.48 -8.95
CA SER A 76 -2.33 -2.72 -8.26
C SER A 76 -1.84 -1.49 -7.47
N ALA A 77 -2.76 -0.61 -7.05
CA ALA A 77 -2.46 0.63 -6.36
C ALA A 77 -3.73 1.21 -5.74
N THR A 78 -3.63 1.85 -4.58
CA THR A 78 -4.71 2.69 -4.04
C THR A 78 -4.88 3.97 -4.87
N LEU A 79 -5.99 4.71 -4.69
CA LEU A 79 -6.14 5.98 -5.39
C LEU A 79 -5.05 6.99 -4.97
N GLY A 80 -4.67 7.04 -3.70
CA GLY A 80 -3.55 7.85 -3.24
C GLY A 80 -2.23 7.45 -3.92
N MET A 81 -1.95 6.15 -4.05
CA MET A 81 -0.77 5.67 -4.76
C MET A 81 -0.81 6.05 -6.25
N ARG A 82 -1.96 5.92 -6.92
CA ARG A 82 -2.13 6.31 -8.32
C ARG A 82 -1.88 7.79 -8.54
N LEU A 83 -2.35 8.65 -7.62
CA LEU A 83 -2.11 10.10 -7.66
C LEU A 83 -0.62 10.43 -7.50
N MET A 84 0.12 9.62 -6.73
CA MET A 84 1.56 9.77 -6.53
C MET A 84 2.41 9.01 -7.57
N ASN A 85 1.78 8.55 -8.67
CA ASN A 85 2.42 7.75 -9.72
C ASN A 85 3.11 6.48 -9.22
N LEU A 86 2.53 5.84 -8.20
CA LEU A 86 3.00 4.57 -7.64
C LEU A 86 2.14 3.40 -8.10
N GLU A 87 2.80 2.25 -8.27
CA GLU A 87 2.17 0.96 -8.53
C GLU A 87 2.88 -0.12 -7.69
N LEU A 88 2.11 -1.03 -7.11
CA LEU A 88 2.64 -2.20 -6.41
C LEU A 88 2.88 -3.32 -7.41
N ARG A 89 4.01 -4.04 -7.27
CA ARG A 89 4.34 -5.24 -8.04
C ARG A 89 4.57 -6.40 -7.10
N GLY A 90 4.07 -7.57 -7.50
CA GLY A 90 4.31 -8.83 -6.78
C GLY A 90 5.73 -9.37 -6.99
N PRO A 91 6.06 -10.52 -6.38
CA PRO A 91 7.40 -11.11 -6.42
C PRO A 91 7.92 -11.39 -7.84
N THR A 92 7.00 -11.68 -8.76
CA THR A 92 7.27 -11.99 -10.17
C THR A 92 7.29 -10.75 -11.06
N GLY A 93 7.13 -9.54 -10.50
CA GLY A 93 7.09 -8.29 -11.27
C GLY A 93 5.73 -7.96 -11.90
N HIS A 94 4.78 -8.90 -11.85
CA HIS A 94 3.41 -8.66 -12.30
C HIS A 94 2.62 -7.80 -11.30
N ARG A 95 1.47 -7.30 -11.75
CA ARG A 95 0.50 -6.64 -10.86
C ARG A 95 0.01 -7.63 -9.82
N LEU A 96 -0.35 -7.12 -8.64
CA LEU A 96 -0.94 -7.92 -7.59
C LEU A 96 -2.24 -8.55 -8.09
N THR A 97 -2.36 -9.84 -7.88
CA THR A 97 -3.63 -10.56 -8.00
C THR A 97 -4.60 -10.09 -6.92
N PRO A 98 -5.93 -10.30 -7.07
CA PRO A 98 -6.90 -9.95 -6.02
C PRO A 98 -6.59 -10.59 -4.67
N GLY A 99 -6.08 -11.84 -4.67
CA GLY A 99 -5.67 -12.52 -3.44
C GLY A 99 -4.47 -11.85 -2.77
N GLU A 100 -3.45 -11.48 -3.54
CA GLU A 100 -2.30 -10.76 -3.01
C GLU A 100 -2.67 -9.33 -2.57
N ALA A 101 -3.62 -8.67 -3.23
CA ALA A 101 -4.14 -7.37 -2.81
C ALA A 101 -4.80 -7.41 -1.43
N VAL A 102 -5.60 -8.46 -1.17
CA VAL A 102 -6.19 -8.73 0.14
C VAL A 102 -5.09 -9.02 1.16
N LEU A 103 -4.14 -9.91 0.86
CA LEU A 103 -3.06 -10.27 1.76
C LEU A 103 -2.16 -9.07 2.10
N HIS A 104 -1.84 -8.24 1.10
CA HIS A 104 -1.13 -6.98 1.28
C HIS A 104 -1.88 -6.05 2.23
N THR A 105 -3.19 -5.89 2.01
CA THR A 105 -4.03 -5.00 2.83
C THR A 105 -4.13 -5.51 4.27
N LEU A 106 -4.29 -6.83 4.47
CA LEU A 106 -4.28 -7.44 5.81
C LEU A 106 -2.93 -7.23 6.50
N GLY A 107 -1.83 -7.51 5.80
CA GLY A 107 -0.48 -7.31 6.34
C GLY A 107 -0.22 -5.85 6.74
N TYR A 108 -0.66 -4.90 5.92
CA TYR A 108 -0.62 -3.47 6.24
C TYR A 108 -1.46 -3.15 7.49
N MET A 109 -2.69 -3.65 7.60
CA MET A 109 -3.55 -3.39 8.76
C MET A 109 -2.94 -3.93 10.05
N VAL A 110 -2.45 -5.17 10.02
CA VAL A 110 -1.75 -5.77 11.16
C VAL A 110 -0.53 -4.92 11.52
N ALA A 111 0.32 -4.56 10.54
CA ALA A 111 1.51 -3.75 10.81
C ALA A 111 1.16 -2.40 11.45
N THR A 112 0.14 -1.69 10.94
CA THR A 112 -0.29 -0.40 11.49
C THR A 112 -1.01 -0.51 12.84
N GLY A 113 -1.59 -1.66 13.16
CA GLY A 113 -2.25 -1.91 14.44
C GLY A 113 -1.28 -2.01 15.62
N PHE A 114 -0.01 -2.34 15.37
CA PHE A 114 1.03 -2.45 16.39
C PHE A 114 2.11 -1.39 16.19
N VAL A 115 2.21 -0.44 17.13
CA VAL A 115 3.13 0.71 17.02
C VAL A 115 4.57 0.28 16.74
N ILE A 116 5.09 -0.72 17.44
CA ILE A 116 6.47 -1.21 17.24
C ILE A 116 6.67 -1.76 15.82
N VAL A 117 5.72 -2.57 15.35
CA VAL A 117 5.77 -3.15 14.00
C VAL A 117 5.72 -2.05 12.94
N GLN A 118 4.87 -1.04 13.17
CA GLN A 118 4.77 0.12 12.27
C GLN A 118 6.07 0.93 12.21
N LEU A 119 6.73 1.17 13.35
CA LEU A 119 8.00 1.89 13.39
C LEU A 119 9.11 1.13 12.65
N VAL A 120 9.18 -0.20 12.83
CA VAL A 120 10.11 -1.05 12.07
C VAL A 120 9.81 -0.97 10.57
N SER A 121 8.54 -1.03 10.18
CA SER A 121 8.12 -0.91 8.77
C SER A 121 8.54 0.43 8.15
N ILE A 122 8.36 1.54 8.88
CA ILE A 122 8.80 2.88 8.43
C ILE A 122 10.32 2.94 8.29
N TRP A 123 11.06 2.40 9.26
CA TRP A 123 12.53 2.33 9.20
C TRP A 123 13.01 1.54 7.97
N MET A 124 12.41 0.38 7.71
CA MET A 124 12.70 -0.44 6.52
C MET A 124 12.39 0.30 5.22
N MET A 125 11.28 1.04 5.16
CA MET A 125 10.95 1.87 3.99
C MET A 125 11.94 3.01 3.79
N ALA A 126 12.43 3.63 4.87
CA ALA A 126 13.34 4.77 4.78
C ALA A 126 14.76 4.37 4.33
N PHE A 127 15.28 3.23 4.81
CA PHE A 127 16.68 2.83 4.61
C PHE A 127 16.87 1.59 3.73
N GLY A 128 15.81 0.84 3.44
CA GLY A 128 15.88 -0.36 2.61
C GLY A 128 16.04 -0.05 1.12
N ARG A 129 16.82 -0.87 0.42
CA ARG A 129 17.14 -0.71 -1.03
C ARG A 129 15.91 -0.66 -1.93
N ARG A 130 14.85 -1.40 -1.57
CA ARG A 130 13.57 -1.45 -2.31
C ARG A 130 12.45 -0.65 -1.64
N HIS A 131 12.74 0.07 -0.57
CA HIS A 131 11.76 0.86 0.21
C HIS A 131 10.49 0.07 0.59
N GLN A 132 10.67 -1.21 0.93
CA GLN A 132 9.60 -2.12 1.33
C GLN A 132 9.26 -1.93 2.81
N GLY A 133 7.96 -1.96 3.12
CA GLY A 133 7.51 -2.17 4.49
C GLY A 133 7.67 -3.63 4.91
N LEU A 134 7.42 -3.90 6.19
CA LEU A 134 7.51 -5.27 6.71
C LEU A 134 6.52 -6.22 5.99
N HIS A 135 5.28 -5.77 5.80
CA HIS A 135 4.27 -6.56 5.10
C HIS A 135 4.59 -6.74 3.61
N ASP A 136 5.22 -5.74 2.99
CA ASP A 136 5.68 -5.81 1.61
C ASP A 136 6.78 -6.87 1.46
N LEU A 137 7.72 -6.93 2.41
CA LEU A 137 8.80 -7.90 2.43
C LEU A 137 8.29 -9.33 2.59
N VAL A 138 7.33 -9.55 3.51
CA VAL A 138 6.71 -10.87 3.72
C VAL A 138 5.97 -11.33 2.46
N LEU A 139 5.27 -10.42 1.78
CA LEU A 139 4.57 -10.73 0.54
C LEU A 139 5.52 -10.82 -0.67
N GLY A 140 6.76 -10.33 -0.55
CA GLY A 140 7.68 -10.12 -1.68
C GLY A 140 7.21 -9.05 -2.67
N SER A 141 6.27 -8.19 -2.26
CA SER A 141 5.75 -7.09 -3.08
C SER A 141 6.59 -5.83 -2.93
N VAL A 142 6.56 -4.94 -3.92
CA VAL A 142 7.34 -3.71 -3.95
C VAL A 142 6.51 -2.58 -4.53
N ALA A 143 6.59 -1.38 -3.93
CA ALA A 143 6.06 -0.17 -4.53
C ALA A 143 7.11 0.45 -5.46
N ILE A 144 6.76 0.68 -6.71
CA ILE A 144 7.62 1.32 -7.71
C ILE A 144 6.91 2.51 -8.35
N ASN A 145 7.70 3.43 -8.91
CA ASN A 145 7.19 4.42 -9.85
C ASN A 145 6.59 3.69 -11.05
N ARG A 146 5.35 4.05 -11.42
CA ARG A 146 4.63 3.38 -12.50
C ARG A 146 5.43 3.47 -13.81
N PRO A 147 5.77 2.33 -14.47
CA PRO A 147 6.34 2.35 -15.80
C PRO A 147 5.32 2.97 -16.77
N ARG A 148 5.79 3.94 -17.56
CA ARG A 148 4.99 4.55 -18.63
C ARG A 148 4.86 3.62 -19.82
#